data_AF-A0A3P8Q6B8-F1
#
_entry.id   AF-A0A3P8Q6B8-F1
#
_cell.length_a   1.000
_cell.length_b   1.000
_cell.length_c   1.000
_cell.angle_alpha   90.00
_cell.angle_beta   90.00
_cell.angle_gamma   90.00
#
_symmetry.space_group_name_H-M   'P 1'
#
loop_
_entity.id
_entity.type
_entity.pdbx_description
1 polymer ?
#
loop_
_entity_poly.entity_id
_entity_poly.type
_entity_poly.pdbx_seq_one_letter_code
_entity_poly.pdbx_strand_id
1 'polypeptide(L)'
;MAMSVLVLQDKSVNRAKMSGLDQDQRHHPSCREKTLASDSSDSRELPSQQLQGLKLASHAVLEEAQQRGRLKCSKCGGSRMFFCYTCCSLVGMSLQDVPTVKLPVKIDIIKHPNETDGKSTAIHAKILAPSDITIYTYPCIPEYQKDKVVLVFPGPRAVSVQDMMKCLHDRSHDSADEPCRKRLKTEQVQGSTRTSESSESGTPDEAKSSVSKVDPLHRVVFIDSTWNQTNKISTDERLQDLLQVELKMRKTCFWRHQKGKPDTYLATIEAIYYFLMDFHEHCLDEEYSGEYDNLLFFYSYLHSIVNKAKTSAGKC
;
A
#
# COMPACT_ATOMS: atom_id res chain seq x y z
N MET A 1 -24.43 22.88 -3.49
CA MET A 1 -24.00 23.92 -4.44
C MET A 1 -22.69 23.46 -5.06
N ALA A 2 -22.75 22.95 -6.28
CA ALA A 2 -21.62 22.42 -7.02
C ALA A 2 -21.48 23.26 -8.29
N MET A 3 -20.29 23.83 -8.53
CA MET A 3 -19.97 24.47 -9.80
C MET A 3 -19.16 23.51 -10.67
N SER A 4 -19.71 23.30 -11.86
CA SER A 4 -19.20 22.64 -13.05
C SER A 4 -17.86 23.18 -13.55
N VAL A 5 -17.22 22.42 -14.46
CA VAL A 5 -16.72 22.80 -15.81
C VAL A 5 -15.96 21.56 -16.33
N LEU A 6 -16.53 20.68 -17.16
CA LEU A 6 -16.91 20.74 -18.58
C LEU A 6 -15.99 19.82 -19.42
N VAL A 7 -16.67 18.88 -20.06
CA VAL A 7 -16.22 17.99 -21.13
C VAL A 7 -16.15 18.78 -22.43
N LEU A 8 -15.14 18.50 -23.26
CA LEU A 8 -15.20 18.71 -24.71
C LEU A 8 -14.58 17.49 -25.43
N GLN A 9 -15.46 16.64 -25.98
CA GLN A 9 -15.25 15.92 -27.25
C GLN A 9 -15.76 16.90 -28.36
N ASP A 10 -15.45 16.86 -29.66
CA ASP A 10 -14.91 15.89 -30.61
C ASP A 10 -14.59 16.67 -31.91
N LYS A 11 -13.77 16.11 -32.81
CA LYS A 11 -13.99 15.97 -34.27
C LYS A 11 -12.70 15.83 -35.10
N SER A 12 -12.75 14.78 -35.91
CA SER A 12 -11.83 14.25 -36.92
C SER A 12 -11.67 15.13 -38.17
N VAL A 13 -10.56 14.97 -38.93
CA VAL A 13 -10.48 14.75 -40.41
C VAL A 13 -9.02 14.50 -40.87
N ASN A 14 -8.88 13.63 -41.88
CA ASN A 14 -7.68 13.05 -42.48
C ASN A 14 -6.87 13.94 -43.47
N ARG A 15 -5.61 13.51 -43.68
CA ARG A 15 -4.85 13.31 -44.96
C ARG A 15 -3.87 14.40 -45.46
N ALA A 16 -2.62 13.96 -45.66
CA ALA A 16 -1.79 14.06 -46.90
C ALA A 16 -0.33 14.60 -46.77
N LYS A 17 0.59 13.68 -47.11
CA LYS A 17 1.96 13.72 -47.66
C LYS A 17 2.67 15.05 -48.10
N MET A 18 3.98 15.02 -47.80
CA MET A 18 5.19 15.23 -48.66
C MET A 18 5.97 16.57 -48.69
N SER A 19 7.29 16.38 -48.47
CA SER A 19 8.50 16.96 -49.11
C SER A 19 8.92 18.42 -48.89
N GLY A 20 10.23 18.61 -48.63
CA GLY A 20 11.01 19.72 -49.22
C GLY A 20 11.92 20.55 -48.31
N LEU A 21 13.18 20.13 -48.19
CA LEU A 21 14.47 20.87 -48.30
C LEU A 21 14.77 22.21 -47.58
N ASP A 22 16.02 22.23 -47.11
CA ASP A 22 16.94 23.26 -46.57
C ASP A 22 16.77 24.73 -47.01
N GLN A 23 17.05 25.65 -46.08
CA GLN A 23 18.12 26.64 -46.24
C GLN A 23 18.54 27.34 -44.93
N ASP A 24 19.75 27.86 -44.98
CA ASP A 24 20.73 28.06 -43.91
C ASP A 24 20.98 29.56 -43.62
N GLN A 25 21.65 29.82 -42.49
CA GLN A 25 22.48 30.99 -42.12
C GLN A 25 21.89 32.33 -41.58
N ARG A 26 22.11 32.49 -40.26
CA ARG A 26 22.88 33.53 -39.51
C ARG A 26 22.48 35.02 -39.62
N HIS A 27 22.29 35.69 -38.46
CA HIS A 27 23.24 36.66 -37.82
C HIS A 27 22.60 37.32 -36.56
N HIS A 28 23.30 37.24 -35.41
CA HIS A 28 23.14 38.04 -34.16
C HIS A 28 23.73 39.47 -34.35
N PRO A 29 23.67 40.48 -33.42
CA PRO A 29 23.66 40.40 -31.94
C PRO A 29 22.91 41.52 -31.15
N SER A 30 22.75 41.35 -29.81
CA SER A 30 23.04 42.38 -28.79
C SER A 30 22.73 41.88 -27.36
N CYS A 31 23.67 42.17 -26.44
CA CYS A 31 23.82 41.69 -25.07
C CYS A 31 22.85 42.29 -24.03
N ARG A 32 22.67 41.57 -22.91
CA ARG A 32 23.02 42.08 -21.56
C ARG A 32 23.17 40.95 -20.54
N GLU A 33 24.36 40.90 -19.93
CA GLU A 33 24.76 40.05 -18.81
C GLU A 33 23.98 40.37 -17.52
N LYS A 34 23.78 39.35 -16.67
CA LYS A 34 24.13 39.45 -15.25
C LYS A 34 24.43 38.08 -14.64
N THR A 35 25.51 38.11 -13.87
CA THR A 35 26.38 37.11 -13.26
C THR A 35 25.76 36.04 -12.36
N LEU A 36 26.44 34.89 -12.40
CA LEU A 36 26.48 33.71 -11.54
C LEU A 36 26.29 33.93 -10.03
N ALA A 37 25.55 33.01 -9.41
CA ALA A 37 25.90 32.42 -8.12
C ALA A 37 25.54 30.93 -8.14
N SER A 38 26.59 30.11 -8.08
CA SER A 38 26.55 28.66 -7.88
C SER A 38 26.59 28.34 -6.38
N ASP A 39 25.64 27.55 -5.90
CA ASP A 39 25.73 26.59 -4.78
C ASP A 39 24.29 26.13 -4.46
N SER A 40 23.95 24.90 -4.14
CA SER A 40 24.71 23.65 -3.98
C SER A 40 23.69 22.50 -4.00
N SER A 41 24.11 21.35 -4.56
CA SER A 41 23.57 19.99 -4.33
C SER A 41 22.05 19.81 -4.18
N ASP A 42 21.36 19.54 -5.30
CA ASP A 42 20.25 18.57 -5.25
C ASP A 42 20.83 17.22 -5.66
N SER A 43 21.10 16.40 -4.64
CA SER A 43 21.69 15.08 -4.76
C SER A 43 20.84 14.24 -5.71
N ARG A 44 21.40 13.92 -6.87
CA ARG A 44 20.92 12.84 -7.74
C ARG A 44 21.19 11.50 -7.06
N GLU A 45 20.48 11.22 -5.97
CA GLU A 45 20.41 9.88 -5.40
C GLU A 45 19.70 8.99 -6.41
N LEU A 46 20.45 8.04 -6.96
CA LEU A 46 19.91 7.08 -7.90
C LEU A 46 18.82 6.25 -7.19
N PRO A 47 17.67 5.96 -7.83
CA PRO A 47 16.59 5.12 -7.26
C PRO A 47 17.06 3.75 -6.74
N SER A 48 18.28 3.33 -7.10
CA SER A 48 18.91 2.12 -6.63
C SER A 48 19.26 2.12 -5.14
N GLN A 49 19.38 3.26 -4.46
CA GLN A 49 19.73 3.31 -3.03
C GLN A 49 18.60 2.83 -2.12
N GLN A 50 17.33 3.02 -2.50
CA GLN A 50 16.18 2.63 -1.66
C GLN A 50 15.98 1.12 -1.52
N LEU A 51 16.52 0.33 -2.45
CA LEU A 51 16.53 -1.14 -2.37
C LEU A 51 17.87 -1.69 -1.85
N GLN A 52 18.83 -0.83 -1.53
CA GLN A 52 20.10 -1.24 -0.92
C GLN A 52 19.88 -1.44 0.58
N GLY A 53 20.48 -2.50 1.14
CA GLY A 53 20.40 -2.82 2.57
C GLY A 53 19.23 -3.72 3.00
N LEU A 54 18.32 -4.06 2.10
CA LEU A 54 17.24 -5.03 2.38
C LEU A 54 17.83 -6.43 2.64
N LYS A 55 17.37 -7.08 3.71
CA LYS A 55 17.69 -8.47 4.09
C LYS A 55 16.80 -9.45 3.31
N LEU A 56 17.02 -9.51 1.99
CA LEU A 56 16.27 -10.39 1.09
C LEU A 56 16.83 -11.83 1.09
N ALA A 57 15.94 -12.80 0.92
CA ALA A 57 16.30 -14.14 0.51
C ALA A 57 16.97 -14.13 -0.88
N SER A 58 17.79 -15.16 -1.15
CA SER A 58 18.47 -15.31 -2.44
C SER A 58 17.50 -15.38 -3.61
N HIS A 59 17.79 -14.65 -4.70
CA HIS A 59 17.02 -14.70 -5.94
C HIS A 59 17.36 -15.88 -6.85
N ALA A 60 18.21 -16.82 -6.44
CA ALA A 60 18.66 -17.94 -7.27
C ALA A 60 17.51 -18.70 -7.96
N VAL A 61 16.43 -18.98 -7.23
CA VAL A 61 15.23 -19.64 -7.79
C VAL A 61 14.59 -18.83 -8.93
N LEU A 62 14.61 -17.49 -8.84
CA LEU A 62 14.08 -16.61 -9.87
C LEU A 62 15.02 -16.55 -11.07
N GLU A 63 16.33 -16.62 -10.86
CA GLU A 63 17.32 -16.69 -11.94
C GLU A 63 17.18 -17.99 -12.73
N GLU A 64 17.03 -19.12 -12.05
CA GLU A 64 16.76 -20.42 -12.69
C GLU A 64 15.40 -20.41 -13.42
N ALA A 65 14.36 -19.82 -12.83
CA ALA A 65 13.07 -19.66 -13.50
C ALA A 65 13.19 -18.77 -14.76
N GLN A 66 13.95 -17.68 -14.69
CA GLN A 66 14.19 -16.78 -15.81
C GLN A 66 14.92 -17.50 -16.97
N GLN A 67 15.90 -18.37 -16.66
CA GLN A 67 16.61 -19.17 -17.66
C GLN A 67 15.71 -20.22 -18.31
N ARG A 68 14.84 -20.88 -17.54
CA ARG A 68 13.85 -21.84 -18.05
C ARG A 68 12.78 -21.19 -18.92
N GLY A 69 12.51 -19.90 -18.71
CA GLY A 69 11.54 -19.14 -19.47
C GLY A 69 10.10 -19.38 -19.00
N ARG A 70 9.13 -18.94 -19.82
CA ARG A 70 7.73 -18.94 -19.43
C ARG A 70 7.14 -20.34 -19.42
N LEU A 71 6.42 -20.68 -18.34
CA LEU A 71 5.69 -21.93 -18.19
C LEU A 71 4.18 -21.69 -18.08
N LYS A 72 3.40 -22.77 -18.21
CA LYS A 72 1.93 -22.73 -18.11
C LYS A 72 1.50 -22.85 -16.64
N CYS A 73 0.62 -21.97 -16.19
CA CYS A 73 -0.01 -22.08 -14.88
C CYS A 73 -0.86 -23.36 -14.83
N SER A 74 -0.69 -24.16 -13.78
CA SER A 74 -1.44 -25.41 -13.58
C SER A 74 -2.95 -25.21 -13.38
N LYS A 75 -3.37 -24.01 -12.94
CA LYS A 75 -4.77 -23.68 -12.67
C LYS A 75 -5.51 -23.15 -13.91
N CYS A 76 -4.96 -22.14 -14.59
CA CYS A 76 -5.64 -21.47 -15.72
C CYS A 76 -4.99 -21.69 -17.09
N GLY A 77 -3.86 -22.41 -17.18
CA GLY A 77 -3.12 -22.60 -18.44
C GLY A 77 -2.43 -21.33 -18.97
N GLY A 78 -2.50 -20.20 -18.26
CA GLY A 78 -1.84 -18.97 -18.67
C GLY A 78 -0.32 -19.11 -18.71
N SER A 79 0.34 -18.62 -19.77
CA SER A 79 1.82 -18.57 -19.85
C SER A 79 2.37 -17.43 -19.00
N ARG A 80 3.22 -17.75 -18.02
CA ARG A 80 3.76 -16.82 -17.01
C ARG A 80 5.23 -17.15 -16.74
N MET A 81 5.99 -16.16 -16.26
CA MET A 81 7.40 -16.36 -15.91
C MET A 81 7.53 -16.93 -14.48
N PHE A 82 7.21 -16.13 -13.46
CA PHE A 82 7.41 -16.50 -12.05
C PHE A 82 6.11 -16.89 -11.34
N PHE A 83 5.02 -16.20 -11.67
CA PHE A 83 3.74 -16.35 -10.98
C PHE A 83 2.56 -16.00 -11.87
N CYS A 84 1.41 -16.58 -11.54
CA CYS A 84 0.14 -16.31 -12.16
C CYS A 84 -0.60 -15.22 -11.39
N TYR A 85 -0.71 -14.04 -12.00
CA TYR A 85 -1.46 -12.91 -11.47
C TYR A 85 -2.99 -13.12 -11.43
N THR A 86 -3.52 -14.12 -12.15
CA THR A 86 -4.95 -14.46 -12.12
C THR A 86 -5.26 -15.45 -11.00
N CYS A 87 -4.42 -16.48 -10.84
CA CYS A 87 -4.68 -17.56 -9.89
C CYS A 87 -3.95 -17.40 -8.54
N CYS A 88 -3.19 -16.31 -8.39
CA CYS A 88 -2.40 -16.02 -7.20
C CYS A 88 -1.51 -17.18 -6.76
N SER A 89 -0.74 -17.74 -7.71
CA SER A 89 0.11 -18.90 -7.47
C SER A 89 1.45 -18.79 -8.19
N LEU A 90 2.48 -19.42 -7.64
CA LEU A 90 3.76 -19.61 -8.31
C LEU A 90 3.60 -20.42 -9.60
N VAL A 91 4.54 -20.24 -10.53
CA VAL A 91 4.63 -20.97 -11.79
C VAL A 91 6.09 -21.42 -11.96
N GLY A 92 6.31 -22.73 -12.06
CA GLY A 92 7.66 -23.30 -12.24
C GLY A 92 8.53 -23.35 -10.98
N MET A 93 7.97 -23.09 -9.79
CA MET A 93 8.67 -23.05 -8.51
C MET A 93 7.79 -23.63 -7.40
N SER A 94 8.41 -24.16 -6.34
CA SER A 94 7.71 -24.61 -5.13
C SER A 94 7.59 -23.47 -4.11
N LEU A 95 6.59 -23.58 -3.22
CA LEU A 95 6.40 -22.61 -2.13
C LEU A 95 7.58 -22.58 -1.15
N GLN A 96 8.33 -23.69 -1.03
CA GLN A 96 9.50 -23.78 -0.17
C GLN A 96 10.73 -23.03 -0.73
N ASP A 97 10.74 -22.73 -2.03
CA ASP A 97 11.87 -22.10 -2.70
C ASP A 97 11.79 -20.57 -2.65
N VAL A 98 10.65 -20.03 -2.20
CA VAL A 98 10.41 -18.59 -2.06
C VAL A 98 10.17 -18.23 -0.60
N PRO A 99 10.56 -17.03 -0.15
CA PRO A 99 10.32 -16.63 1.23
C PRO A 99 8.81 -16.50 1.50
N THR A 100 8.41 -16.86 2.71
CA THR A 100 7.07 -16.58 3.25
C THR A 100 7.20 -15.54 4.35
N VAL A 101 6.38 -14.49 4.29
CA VAL A 101 6.36 -13.38 5.24
C VAL A 101 5.09 -13.46 6.07
N LYS A 102 5.24 -13.39 7.40
CA LYS A 102 4.13 -13.28 8.35
C LYS A 102 3.92 -11.80 8.67
N LEU A 103 2.67 -11.33 8.55
CA LEU A 103 2.35 -9.92 8.82
C LEU A 103 1.79 -9.74 10.23
N PRO A 104 2.04 -8.59 10.88
CA PRO A 104 1.50 -8.28 12.21
C PRO A 104 0.00 -7.92 12.16
N VAL A 105 -0.55 -7.68 10.96
CA VAL A 105 -1.94 -7.29 10.73
C VAL A 105 -2.46 -7.91 9.43
N LYS A 106 -3.77 -8.16 9.34
CA LYS A 106 -4.39 -8.59 8.08
C LYS A 106 -4.46 -7.42 7.10
N ILE A 107 -4.26 -7.71 5.82
CA ILE A 107 -4.28 -6.71 4.77
C ILE A 107 -5.25 -7.12 3.68
N ASP A 108 -6.14 -6.20 3.32
CA ASP A 108 -7.01 -6.31 2.17
C ASP A 108 -6.58 -5.36 1.07
N ILE A 109 -6.55 -5.86 -0.16
CA ILE A 109 -6.22 -5.07 -1.34
C ILE A 109 -7.46 -5.02 -2.23
N ILE A 110 -8.02 -3.83 -2.41
CA ILE A 110 -9.13 -3.59 -3.35
C ILE A 110 -8.54 -3.24 -4.71
N LYS A 111 -8.51 -4.22 -5.60
CA LYS A 111 -7.97 -4.11 -6.95
C LYS A 111 -9.02 -3.59 -7.92
N HIS A 112 -8.66 -2.59 -8.71
CA HIS A 112 -9.50 -2.10 -9.80
C HIS A 112 -9.58 -3.14 -10.94
N PRO A 113 -10.76 -3.40 -11.53
CA PRO A 113 -10.92 -4.42 -12.57
C PRO A 113 -10.15 -4.10 -13.85
N ASN A 114 -9.91 -2.83 -14.13
CA ASN A 114 -9.12 -2.40 -15.30
C ASN A 114 -7.63 -2.23 -15.00
N GLU A 115 -7.18 -2.51 -13.78
CA GLU A 115 -5.75 -2.55 -13.48
C GLU A 115 -5.13 -3.73 -14.21
N THR A 116 -4.04 -3.49 -14.95
CA THR A 116 -3.43 -4.55 -15.76
C THR A 116 -2.74 -5.55 -14.83
N ASP A 117 -3.22 -6.80 -14.80
CA ASP A 117 -2.72 -7.80 -13.86
C ASP A 117 -1.20 -8.05 -13.95
N GLY A 118 -0.62 -7.97 -15.16
CA GLY A 118 0.84 -8.10 -15.35
C GLY A 118 1.66 -6.88 -14.87
N LYS A 119 0.99 -5.81 -14.42
CA LYS A 119 1.58 -4.59 -13.86
C LYS A 119 1.33 -4.41 -12.37
N SER A 120 0.22 -4.96 -11.86
CA SER A 120 -0.09 -4.98 -10.43
C SER A 120 1.03 -5.62 -9.62
N THR A 121 1.43 -4.95 -8.54
CA THR A 121 2.39 -5.48 -7.56
C THR A 121 1.69 -6.08 -6.34
N ALA A 122 0.36 -5.96 -6.22
CA ALA A 122 -0.44 -6.59 -5.17
C ALA A 122 -0.24 -8.12 -5.12
N ILE A 123 -0.02 -8.73 -6.29
CA ILE A 123 0.25 -10.16 -6.43
C ILE A 123 1.51 -10.60 -5.67
N HIS A 124 2.53 -9.74 -5.56
CA HIS A 124 3.74 -10.06 -4.80
C HIS A 124 3.37 -10.31 -3.32
N ALA A 125 2.62 -9.39 -2.72
CA ALA A 125 2.17 -9.51 -1.34
C ALA A 125 1.33 -10.78 -1.13
N LYS A 126 0.40 -11.08 -2.05
CA LYS A 126 -0.45 -12.27 -1.92
C LYS A 126 0.32 -13.59 -1.98
N ILE A 127 1.38 -13.66 -2.78
CA ILE A 127 2.20 -14.88 -2.89
C ILE A 127 3.10 -15.02 -1.66
N LEU A 128 3.68 -13.92 -1.18
CA LEU A 128 4.66 -13.91 -0.10
C LEU A 128 4.02 -13.99 1.28
N ALA A 129 2.80 -13.47 1.47
CA ALA A 129 2.05 -13.50 2.73
C ALA A 129 0.62 -14.04 2.53
N PRO A 130 0.44 -15.28 2.05
CA PRO A 130 -0.85 -15.79 1.57
C PRO A 130 -1.93 -15.87 2.65
N SER A 131 -1.54 -16.06 3.91
CA SER A 131 -2.44 -16.15 5.06
C SER A 131 -2.90 -14.80 5.57
N ASP A 132 -2.18 -13.72 5.27
CA ASP A 132 -2.42 -12.38 5.82
C ASP A 132 -2.91 -11.37 4.78
N ILE A 133 -2.74 -11.67 3.49
CA ILE A 133 -3.19 -10.82 2.37
C ILE A 133 -4.43 -11.41 1.70
N THR A 134 -5.46 -10.59 1.48
CA THR A 134 -6.60 -10.92 0.62
C THR A 134 -6.73 -9.88 -0.49
N ILE A 135 -6.91 -10.34 -1.73
CA ILE A 135 -7.16 -9.44 -2.88
C ILE A 135 -8.63 -9.57 -3.27
N TYR A 136 -9.31 -8.44 -3.34
CA TYR A 136 -10.67 -8.34 -3.85
C TYR A 136 -10.69 -7.53 -5.13
N THR A 137 -11.46 -7.98 -6.13
CA THR A 137 -11.68 -7.20 -7.35
C THR A 137 -12.91 -6.31 -7.17
N TYR A 138 -12.75 -4.99 -7.31
CA TYR A 138 -13.86 -4.04 -7.26
C TYR A 138 -14.93 -4.39 -8.32
N PRO A 139 -16.24 -4.37 -7.99
CA PRO A 139 -16.87 -3.75 -6.81
C PRO A 139 -17.04 -4.66 -5.57
N CYS A 140 -16.38 -5.81 -5.50
CA CYS A 140 -16.53 -6.76 -4.40
C CYS A 140 -15.73 -6.37 -3.13
N ILE A 141 -16.09 -5.26 -2.48
CA ILE A 141 -15.48 -4.82 -1.21
C ILE A 141 -16.22 -5.50 -0.04
N PRO A 142 -15.51 -6.12 0.93
CA PRO A 142 -16.13 -6.70 2.12
C PRO A 142 -16.67 -5.60 3.05
N GLU A 143 -17.55 -6.00 3.98
CA GLU A 143 -18.01 -5.11 5.06
C GLU A 143 -16.97 -5.07 6.18
N TYR A 144 -16.70 -3.88 6.70
CA TYR A 144 -15.67 -3.65 7.72
C TYR A 144 -16.27 -3.10 9.02
N GLN A 145 -15.70 -3.52 10.15
CA GLN A 145 -15.90 -2.87 11.46
C GLN A 145 -15.02 -1.62 11.50
N LYS A 146 -15.64 -0.45 11.38
CA LYS A 146 -14.95 0.84 11.11
C LYS A 146 -13.93 1.25 12.19
N ASP A 147 -14.12 0.78 13.42
CA ASP A 147 -13.28 1.01 14.59
C ASP A 147 -12.04 0.10 14.64
N LYS A 148 -11.95 -0.90 13.75
CA LYS A 148 -10.85 -1.89 13.72
C LYS A 148 -10.14 -1.97 12.37
N VAL A 149 -10.53 -1.11 11.43
CA VAL A 149 -10.05 -1.15 10.05
C VAL A 149 -9.66 0.24 9.60
N VAL A 150 -8.48 0.35 9.00
CA VAL A 150 -7.98 1.60 8.41
C VAL A 150 -7.81 1.45 6.90
N LEU A 151 -7.90 2.57 6.18
CA LEU A 151 -7.60 2.68 4.76
C LEU A 151 -6.29 3.46 4.60
N VAL A 152 -5.28 2.85 3.99
CA VAL A 152 -4.06 3.57 3.61
C VAL A 152 -4.32 4.32 2.31
N PHE A 153 -4.61 5.62 2.45
CA PHE A 153 -4.90 6.50 1.33
C PHE A 153 -4.71 7.97 1.75
N PRO A 154 -4.05 8.81 0.94
CA PRO A 154 -3.88 10.22 1.25
C PRO A 154 -5.23 10.95 1.17
N GLY A 155 -5.49 11.85 2.11
CA GLY A 155 -6.75 12.57 2.16
C GLY A 155 -6.72 13.74 3.16
N PRO A 156 -7.67 14.70 3.03
CA PRO A 156 -7.67 15.91 3.87
C PRO A 156 -7.90 15.64 5.36
N ARG A 157 -8.38 14.43 5.72
CA ARG A 157 -8.59 13.97 7.10
C ARG A 157 -7.69 12.77 7.44
N ALA A 158 -6.69 12.48 6.61
CA ALA A 158 -5.79 11.36 6.87
C ALA A 158 -4.89 11.69 8.07
N VAL A 159 -4.57 10.66 8.85
CA VAL A 159 -3.65 10.74 9.99
C VAL A 159 -2.34 10.02 9.68
N SER A 160 -1.30 10.31 10.46
CA SER A 160 -0.04 9.57 10.35
C SER A 160 -0.19 8.14 10.88
N VAL A 161 0.72 7.23 10.51
CA VAL A 161 0.79 5.89 11.12
C VAL A 161 1.03 5.97 12.64
N GLN A 162 1.79 6.97 13.09
CA GLN A 162 2.07 7.21 14.51
C GLN A 162 0.80 7.57 15.30
N ASP A 163 -0.08 8.39 14.73
CA ASP A 163 -1.31 8.84 15.41
C ASP A 163 -2.48 7.85 15.22
N MET A 164 -2.33 6.88 14.31
CA MET A 164 -3.38 5.94 13.90
C MET A 164 -4.03 5.21 15.08
N MET A 165 -3.23 4.60 15.95
CA MET A 165 -3.74 3.78 17.06
C MET A 165 -4.58 4.61 18.02
N LYS A 166 -4.12 5.81 18.36
CA LYS A 166 -4.87 6.77 19.20
C LYS A 166 -6.21 7.11 18.57
N CYS A 167 -6.24 7.46 17.28
CA CYS A 167 -7.48 7.80 16.60
C CYS A 167 -8.47 6.62 16.51
N LEU A 168 -7.99 5.38 16.45
CA LEU A 168 -8.87 4.21 16.50
C LEU A 168 -9.50 4.03 17.88
N HIS A 169 -8.74 4.24 18.96
CA HIS A 169 -9.29 4.22 20.33
C HIS A 169 -10.33 5.32 20.56
N ASP A 170 -10.06 6.56 20.12
CA ASP A 170 -11.02 7.66 20.29
C ASP A 170 -12.36 7.34 19.58
N ARG A 171 -12.31 6.71 18.40
CA ARG A 171 -13.48 6.29 17.64
C ARG A 171 -14.29 5.16 18.27
N SER A 172 -13.65 4.25 19.00
CA SER A 172 -14.37 3.16 19.68
C SER A 172 -15.17 3.69 20.87
N HIS A 173 -14.67 4.72 21.57
CA HIS A 173 -15.37 5.37 22.67
C HIS A 173 -16.58 6.20 22.22
N ASP A 174 -16.48 6.95 21.11
CA ASP A 174 -17.61 7.73 20.58
C ASP A 174 -18.80 6.86 20.14
N SER A 175 -18.57 5.59 19.80
CA SER A 175 -19.63 4.64 19.42
C SER A 175 -20.42 4.05 20.60
N ALA A 176 -19.92 4.23 21.83
CA ALA A 176 -20.52 3.66 23.06
C ALA A 176 -21.43 4.64 23.81
N ASP A 177 -21.36 5.94 23.53
CA ASP A 177 -22.19 6.99 24.15
C ASP A 177 -23.43 7.32 23.30
N GLU A 178 -24.36 6.36 23.18
CA GLU A 178 -25.77 6.70 22.89
C GLU A 178 -26.43 7.15 24.21
N PRO A 179 -26.99 8.37 24.32
CA PRO A 179 -27.52 8.86 25.58
C PRO A 179 -28.77 8.05 25.97
N CYS A 180 -28.61 7.19 26.97
CA CYS A 180 -29.71 6.51 27.64
C CYS A 180 -30.79 7.53 28.00
N ARG A 181 -31.95 7.43 27.33
CA ARG A 181 -33.13 8.27 27.60
C ARG A 181 -33.48 8.12 29.09
N LYS A 182 -33.23 9.18 29.86
CA LYS A 182 -33.59 9.32 31.27
C LYS A 182 -35.01 8.82 31.50
N ARG A 183 -35.15 7.62 32.07
CA ARG A 183 -36.43 7.09 32.54
C ARG A 183 -36.61 7.48 34.01
N LEU A 184 -37.82 7.93 34.29
CA LEU A 184 -38.25 8.59 35.50
C LEU A 184 -37.91 7.86 36.81
N LYS A 185 -37.63 8.71 37.81
CA LYS A 185 -37.65 8.50 39.26
C LYS A 185 -38.86 7.67 39.71
N THR A 186 -38.64 6.57 40.43
CA THR A 186 -39.62 5.97 41.34
C THR A 186 -38.90 5.46 42.58
N GLU A 187 -39.63 5.50 43.68
CA GLU A 187 -39.20 5.86 45.03
C GLU A 187 -38.50 4.75 45.83
N GLN A 188 -37.77 5.22 46.85
CA GLN A 188 -37.19 4.42 47.93
C GLN A 188 -38.29 3.76 48.76
N VAL A 189 -38.13 2.46 49.07
CA VAL A 189 -38.59 1.89 50.33
C VAL A 189 -37.49 0.99 50.90
N GLN A 190 -37.30 1.13 52.20
CA GLN A 190 -36.15 0.76 53.02
C GLN A 190 -36.49 -0.49 53.86
N GLY A 191 -35.52 -1.36 54.13
CA GLY A 191 -35.59 -2.40 55.18
C GLY A 191 -34.51 -3.48 55.01
N SER A 192 -33.41 -3.44 55.78
CA SER A 192 -33.10 -4.31 56.95
C SER A 192 -32.61 -5.71 56.52
N THR A 193 -31.52 -6.34 56.97
CA THR A 193 -30.87 -6.44 58.30
C THR A 193 -29.42 -6.98 58.13
N ARG A 194 -28.56 -6.78 59.16
CA ARG A 194 -27.12 -7.10 59.29
C ARG A 194 -26.81 -8.60 59.55
N THR A 195 -25.55 -9.00 59.27
CA THR A 195 -24.59 -9.96 59.94
C THR A 195 -23.97 -10.92 58.91
N SER A 196 -22.70 -11.37 58.92
CA SER A 196 -21.42 -11.05 59.60
C SER A 196 -20.36 -11.98 58.94
N GLU A 197 -19.14 -11.48 58.74
CA GLU A 197 -17.83 -12.18 58.72
C GLU A 197 -17.64 -13.53 57.97
N SER A 198 -16.68 -13.57 57.05
CA SER A 198 -15.43 -14.35 57.20
C SER A 198 -14.53 -14.22 55.96
N SER A 199 -13.26 -13.91 56.20
CA SER A 199 -12.19 -13.74 55.23
C SER A 199 -11.56 -15.08 54.78
N GLU A 200 -10.85 -14.99 53.64
CA GLU A 200 -9.74 -15.84 53.17
C GLU A 200 -10.04 -17.23 52.58
N SER A 201 -9.97 -17.33 51.26
CA SER A 201 -8.78 -17.85 50.55
C SER A 201 -9.13 -18.13 49.09
N GLY A 202 -8.42 -17.46 48.17
CA GLY A 202 -8.63 -17.59 46.74
C GLY A 202 -7.49 -16.91 46.01
N THR A 203 -6.52 -17.72 45.61
CA THR A 203 -5.41 -17.37 44.73
C THR A 203 -5.87 -16.53 43.54
N PRO A 204 -5.25 -15.37 43.23
CA PRO A 204 -5.45 -14.75 41.94
C PRO A 204 -4.66 -15.56 40.91
N ASP A 205 -5.39 -16.41 40.20
CA ASP A 205 -4.96 -17.00 38.94
C ASP A 205 -4.88 -15.84 37.94
N GLU A 206 -3.77 -15.11 37.95
CA GLU A 206 -3.45 -14.07 36.98
C GLU A 206 -3.12 -14.73 35.64
N ALA A 207 -4.15 -15.23 34.97
CA ALA A 207 -4.18 -15.32 33.52
C ALA A 207 -4.16 -13.88 32.99
N LYS A 208 -2.95 -13.29 32.94
CA LYS A 208 -2.69 -12.07 32.18
C LYS A 208 -3.00 -12.35 30.72
N SER A 209 -4.25 -12.11 30.35
CA SER A 209 -4.67 -11.92 28.98
C SER A 209 -3.82 -10.80 28.40
N SER A 210 -2.79 -11.18 27.64
CA SER A 210 -1.94 -10.25 26.90
C SER A 210 -2.84 -9.41 25.99
N VAL A 211 -3.13 -8.17 26.40
CA VAL A 211 -3.72 -7.19 25.49
C VAL A 211 -2.71 -7.07 24.35
N SER A 212 -3.08 -7.56 23.16
CA SER A 212 -2.20 -7.49 22.01
C SER A 212 -1.87 -6.02 21.75
N LYS A 213 -0.58 -5.66 21.61
CA LYS A 213 -0.10 -4.31 21.27
C LYS A 213 -0.75 -3.69 20.01
N VAL A 214 -1.51 -4.49 19.28
CA VAL A 214 -2.15 -4.18 18.00
C VAL A 214 -3.65 -3.88 18.15
N ASP A 215 -4.25 -4.04 19.34
CA ASP A 215 -5.66 -3.70 19.58
C ASP A 215 -5.85 -2.17 19.52
N PRO A 216 -6.82 -1.63 18.76
CA PRO A 216 -7.96 -2.30 18.14
C PRO A 216 -7.79 -2.68 16.66
N LEU A 217 -6.62 -2.45 16.07
CA LEU A 217 -6.40 -2.64 14.63
C LEU A 217 -6.43 -4.12 14.25
N HIS A 218 -7.43 -4.51 13.45
CA HIS A 218 -7.53 -5.87 12.92
C HIS A 218 -7.09 -5.95 11.46
N ARG A 219 -7.29 -4.88 10.68
CA ARG A 219 -7.11 -4.92 9.23
C ARG A 219 -6.73 -3.58 8.63
N VAL A 220 -5.93 -3.65 7.57
CA VAL A 220 -5.50 -2.48 6.80
C VAL A 220 -5.92 -2.67 5.34
N VAL A 221 -6.54 -1.66 4.76
CA VAL A 221 -7.03 -1.69 3.37
C VAL A 221 -6.12 -0.87 2.49
N PHE A 222 -5.75 -1.42 1.34
CA PHE A 222 -5.02 -0.74 0.26
C PHE A 222 -5.83 -0.78 -1.04
N ILE A 223 -5.56 0.16 -1.95
CA ILE A 223 -6.17 0.21 -3.28
C ILE A 223 -5.12 -0.09 -4.34
N ASP A 224 -5.36 -1.12 -5.16
CA ASP A 224 -4.49 -1.47 -6.29
C ASP A 224 -5.11 -1.00 -7.60
N SER A 225 -4.68 0.16 -8.08
CA SER A 225 -5.19 0.76 -9.30
C SER A 225 -4.21 1.78 -9.89
N THR A 226 -4.41 2.15 -11.15
CA THR A 226 -3.81 3.38 -11.67
C THR A 226 -4.36 4.60 -10.93
N TRP A 227 -3.52 5.63 -10.74
CA TRP A 227 -3.92 6.87 -10.08
C TRP A 227 -5.14 7.57 -10.70
N ASN A 228 -5.38 7.40 -12.00
CA ASN A 228 -6.56 7.97 -12.65
C ASN A 228 -7.85 7.21 -12.33
N GLN A 229 -7.74 5.95 -11.89
CA GLN A 229 -8.88 5.07 -11.56
C GLN A 229 -9.17 5.01 -10.05
N THR A 230 -8.19 5.35 -9.22
CA THR A 230 -8.26 5.19 -7.75
C THR A 230 -9.46 5.87 -7.10
N ASN A 231 -9.85 7.06 -7.61
CA ASN A 231 -10.97 7.84 -7.08
C ASN A 231 -12.28 7.05 -7.04
N LYS A 232 -12.52 6.17 -8.01
CA LYS A 232 -13.75 5.36 -8.03
C LYS A 232 -13.84 4.42 -6.84
N ILE A 233 -12.70 3.91 -6.37
CA ILE A 233 -12.64 2.98 -5.25
C ILE A 233 -12.59 3.77 -3.94
N SER A 234 -11.74 4.78 -3.84
CA SER A 234 -11.57 5.54 -2.58
C SER A 234 -12.83 6.30 -2.17
N THR A 235 -13.73 6.65 -3.11
CA THR A 235 -15.02 7.25 -2.79
C THR A 235 -16.16 6.24 -2.69
N ASP A 236 -15.91 4.93 -2.62
CA ASP A 236 -16.96 3.93 -2.35
C ASP A 236 -17.44 4.07 -0.90
N GLU A 237 -18.75 4.03 -0.68
CA GLU A 237 -19.38 4.21 0.64
C GLU A 237 -18.85 3.25 1.71
N ARG A 238 -18.43 2.04 1.32
CA ARG A 238 -17.87 1.04 2.24
C ARG A 238 -16.47 1.41 2.75
N LEU A 239 -15.79 2.34 2.07
CA LEU A 239 -14.45 2.81 2.42
C LEU A 239 -14.44 4.23 3.00
N GLN A 240 -15.42 5.07 2.68
CA GLN A 240 -15.43 6.50 3.03
C GLN A 240 -15.37 6.80 4.53
N ASP A 241 -15.96 5.93 5.36
CA ASP A 241 -16.01 6.12 6.82
C ASP A 241 -14.82 5.52 7.58
N LEU A 242 -13.96 4.75 6.89
CA LEU A 242 -12.75 4.21 7.48
C LEU A 242 -11.78 5.34 7.84
N LEU A 243 -11.03 5.14 8.92
CA LEU A 243 -9.92 6.04 9.25
C LEU A 243 -8.89 5.98 8.11
N GLN A 244 -8.58 7.13 7.53
CA GLN A 244 -7.56 7.26 6.49
C GLN A 244 -6.19 7.45 7.13
N VAL A 245 -5.22 6.68 6.65
CA VAL A 245 -3.82 6.77 7.09
C VAL A 245 -2.95 7.15 5.91
N GLU A 246 -2.20 8.23 6.06
CA GLU A 246 -1.24 8.69 5.07
C GLU A 246 0.18 8.25 5.46
N LEU A 247 0.93 7.78 4.46
CA LEU A 247 2.32 7.40 4.64
C LEU A 247 3.23 8.63 4.53
N LYS A 248 4.35 8.63 5.25
CA LYS A 248 5.42 9.62 5.04
C LYS A 248 5.82 9.64 3.56
N MET A 249 6.14 10.84 3.05
CA MET A 249 6.57 11.04 1.67
C MET A 249 7.82 10.19 1.38
N ARG A 250 7.73 9.35 0.34
CA ARG A 250 8.79 8.44 -0.08
C ARG A 250 8.87 8.43 -1.59
N LYS A 251 10.08 8.34 -2.12
CA LYS A 251 10.28 8.11 -3.56
C LYS A 251 9.99 6.64 -3.89
N THR A 252 9.48 6.38 -5.07
CA THR A 252 9.24 5.03 -5.60
C THR A 252 10.42 4.56 -6.43
N CYS A 253 10.71 3.26 -6.35
CA CYS A 253 11.63 2.59 -7.28
C CYS A 253 10.87 1.94 -8.46
N PHE A 254 9.59 2.28 -8.66
CA PHE A 254 8.73 1.53 -9.57
C PHE A 254 9.05 1.80 -11.04
N TRP A 255 9.62 0.81 -11.71
CA TRP A 255 10.14 0.97 -13.08
C TRP A 255 9.10 1.27 -14.17
N ARG A 256 7.79 1.25 -13.86
CA ARG A 256 6.69 1.58 -14.77
C ARG A 256 5.95 2.85 -14.35
N HIS A 257 6.69 3.91 -14.04
CA HIS A 257 6.14 5.22 -13.71
C HIS A 257 5.10 5.70 -14.75
N GLN A 258 4.05 6.35 -14.25
CA GLN A 258 3.07 7.01 -15.10
C GLN A 258 3.59 8.38 -15.51
N LYS A 259 3.57 8.69 -16.81
CA LYS A 259 4.08 9.96 -17.34
C LYS A 259 3.36 11.14 -16.69
N GLY A 260 4.12 12.10 -16.18
CA GLY A 260 3.59 13.31 -15.55
C GLY A 260 3.03 13.11 -14.13
N LYS A 261 3.26 11.95 -13.50
CA LYS A 261 2.98 11.73 -12.09
C LYS A 261 4.27 11.88 -11.27
N PRO A 262 4.19 12.34 -10.02
CA PRO A 262 5.37 12.47 -9.16
C PRO A 262 5.97 11.10 -8.84
N ASP A 263 7.25 11.07 -8.52
CA ASP A 263 7.96 9.89 -8.05
C ASP A 263 7.60 9.52 -6.60
N THR A 264 6.71 10.27 -5.96
CA THR A 264 6.16 9.94 -4.63
C THR A 264 5.00 8.96 -4.66
N TYR A 265 4.56 8.58 -5.87
CA TYR A 265 3.44 7.68 -6.10
C TYR A 265 3.91 6.23 -6.09
N LEU A 266 3.84 5.63 -4.90
CA LEU A 266 4.30 4.27 -4.60
C LEU A 266 3.54 3.19 -5.39
N ALA A 267 4.23 2.10 -5.72
CA ALA A 267 3.58 0.85 -6.11
C ALA A 267 2.87 0.23 -4.90
N THR A 268 1.83 -0.56 -5.14
CA THR A 268 1.05 -1.23 -4.06
C THR A 268 1.93 -2.00 -3.08
N ILE A 269 2.93 -2.76 -3.57
CA ILE A 269 3.85 -3.50 -2.69
C ILE A 269 4.75 -2.58 -1.85
N GLU A 270 5.16 -1.44 -2.39
CA GLU A 270 5.96 -0.45 -1.65
C GLU A 270 5.12 0.22 -0.57
N ALA A 271 3.87 0.59 -0.88
CA ALA A 271 2.94 1.15 0.09
C ALA A 271 2.70 0.19 1.25
N ILE A 272 2.51 -1.10 0.96
CA ILE A 272 2.38 -2.15 2.00
C ILE A 272 3.66 -2.24 2.84
N TYR A 273 4.82 -2.34 2.19
CA TYR A 273 6.10 -2.45 2.87
C TYR A 273 6.37 -1.26 3.80
N TYR A 274 6.20 -0.03 3.30
CA TYR A 274 6.45 1.17 4.09
C TYR A 274 5.43 1.39 5.20
N PHE A 275 4.16 1.03 4.98
CA PHE A 275 3.18 1.00 6.06
C PHE A 275 3.64 0.07 7.18
N LEU A 276 4.06 -1.16 6.83
CA LEU A 276 4.48 -2.15 7.82
C LEU A 276 5.74 -1.75 8.58
N MET A 277 6.70 -1.08 7.91
CA MET A 277 7.85 -0.48 8.58
C MET A 277 7.43 0.57 9.60
N ASP A 278 6.65 1.58 9.17
CA ASP A 278 6.17 2.65 10.06
C ASP A 278 5.31 2.07 11.20
N PHE A 279 4.52 1.04 10.92
CA PHE A 279 3.68 0.36 11.90
C PHE A 279 4.51 -0.42 12.93
N HIS A 280 5.58 -1.08 12.50
CA HIS A 280 6.48 -1.79 13.40
C HIS A 280 7.21 -0.81 14.32
N GLU A 281 7.77 0.26 13.76
CA GLU A 281 8.50 1.29 14.51
C GLU A 281 7.59 2.05 15.50
N HIS A 282 6.37 2.41 15.09
CA HIS A 282 5.52 3.31 15.88
C HIS A 282 4.40 2.63 16.67
N CYS A 283 4.00 1.41 16.31
CA CYS A 283 2.86 0.73 16.95
C CYS A 283 3.24 -0.57 17.65
N LEU A 284 4.28 -1.28 17.20
CA LEU A 284 4.76 -2.48 17.89
C LEU A 284 5.81 -2.16 18.97
N ASP A 285 6.44 -0.99 18.88
CA ASP A 285 7.53 -0.54 19.75
C ASP A 285 8.67 -1.57 19.79
N GLU A 286 9.05 -2.02 18.58
CA GLU A 286 10.08 -3.02 18.33
C GLU A 286 11.09 -2.45 17.31
N GLU A 287 12.35 -2.89 17.41
CA GLU A 287 13.39 -2.47 16.47
C GLU A 287 13.23 -3.24 15.15
N TYR A 288 13.00 -2.50 14.07
CA TYR A 288 12.87 -3.11 12.74
C TYR A 288 14.18 -3.73 12.28
N SER A 289 14.18 -5.05 12.06
CA SER A 289 15.36 -5.82 11.64
C SER A 289 15.16 -6.49 10.28
N GLY A 290 14.21 -6.04 9.46
CA GLY A 290 13.98 -6.55 8.11
C GLY A 290 12.90 -7.62 8.04
N GLU A 291 11.98 -7.64 9.02
CA GLU A 291 10.89 -8.60 9.17
C GLU A 291 10.04 -8.71 7.89
N TYR A 292 9.93 -7.61 7.14
CA TYR A 292 9.08 -7.51 5.96
C TYR A 292 9.85 -7.26 4.67
N ASP A 293 11.19 -7.24 4.70
CA ASP A 293 12.03 -6.97 3.52
C ASP A 293 11.69 -7.93 2.38
N ASN A 294 11.45 -9.21 2.73
CA ASN A 294 11.07 -10.23 1.75
C ASN A 294 9.75 -9.97 1.03
N LEU A 295 8.89 -9.03 1.45
CA LEU A 295 7.76 -8.56 0.63
C LEU A 295 8.24 -7.96 -0.70
N LEU A 296 9.44 -7.39 -0.71
CA LEU A 296 10.08 -6.83 -1.89
C LEU A 296 10.89 -7.87 -2.68
N PHE A 297 10.84 -9.16 -2.34
CA PHE A 297 11.60 -10.23 -3.01
C PHE A 297 11.43 -10.24 -4.53
N PHE A 298 10.19 -10.36 -5.02
CA PHE A 298 9.91 -10.29 -6.46
C PHE A 298 10.16 -8.89 -7.03
N TYR A 299 9.87 -7.86 -6.23
CA TYR A 299 9.95 -6.47 -6.67
C TYR A 299 11.39 -6.07 -6.99
N SER A 300 12.34 -6.33 -6.09
CA SER A 300 13.75 -5.99 -6.27
C SER A 300 14.38 -6.78 -7.41
N TYR A 301 14.02 -8.06 -7.56
CA TYR A 301 14.49 -8.88 -8.67
C TYR A 301 14.02 -8.34 -10.03
N LEU A 302 12.72 -8.08 -10.17
CA LEU A 302 12.14 -7.51 -11.39
C LEU A 302 12.70 -6.11 -11.70
N HIS A 303 12.90 -5.29 -10.68
CA HIS A 303 13.57 -3.99 -10.81
C HIS A 303 15.00 -4.16 -11.34
N SER A 304 15.76 -5.14 -10.82
CA SER A 304 17.12 -5.43 -11.28
C SER A 304 17.16 -5.86 -12.76
N ILE A 305 16.22 -6.71 -13.21
CA ILE A 305 16.12 -7.14 -14.61
C ILE A 305 15.88 -5.93 -15.51
N VAL A 306 14.92 -5.08 -15.13
CA VAL A 306 14.53 -3.92 -15.95
C VAL A 306 15.67 -2.91 -16.03
N ASN A 307 16.39 -2.67 -14.95
CA ASN A 307 17.52 -1.75 -14.96
C ASN A 307 18.68 -2.30 -15.77
N LYS A 308 19.00 -3.60 -15.65
CA LYS A 308 19.99 -4.27 -16.54
C LYS A 308 19.60 -4.13 -18.01
N ALA A 309 18.32 -4.29 -18.35
CA ALA A 309 17.84 -4.11 -19.72
C ALA A 309 17.95 -2.66 -20.21
N LYS A 310 17.69 -1.66 -19.34
CA LYS A 310 17.84 -0.23 -19.67
C LYS A 310 19.29 0.16 -19.91
N THR A 311 20.21 -0.31 -19.05
CA THR A 311 21.64 -0.03 -19.20
C THR A 311 22.20 -0.68 -20.47
N SER A 312 21.83 -1.93 -20.76
CA SER A 312 22.20 -2.58 -22.02
C SER A 312 21.62 -1.89 -23.26
N ALA A 313 20.47 -1.22 -23.14
CA ALA A 313 19.84 -0.47 -24.23
C ALA A 313 20.34 0.98 -24.36
N GLY A 314 21.33 1.40 -23.55
CA GLY A 314 21.87 2.77 -23.58
C GLY A 314 20.88 3.85 -23.12
N LYS A 315 19.84 3.48 -22.36
CA LYS A 315 18.81 4.39 -21.84
C LYS A 315 19.04 4.61 -20.34
N CYS A 316 19.96 5.52 -20.01
CA CYS A 316 20.13 6.06 -18.66
C CYS A 316 19.51 7.45 -18.58
#